data_AF-A0A3D1Q9S5-F1
#
_entry.id   AF-A0A3D1Q9S5-F1
#
_cell.length_a   1.000
_cell.length_b   1.000
_cell.length_c   1.000
_cell.angle_alpha   90.00
_cell.angle_beta   90.00
_cell.angle_gamma   90.00
#
_symmetry.space_group_name_H-M   'P 1'
#
loop_
_entity.id
_entity.type
_entity.pdbx_description
1 polymer ?
#
loop_
_entity_poly.entity_id
_entity_poly.type
_entity_poly.pdbx_seq_one_letter_code
_entity_poly.pdbx_strand_id
1 'polypeptide(L)'
;MVFMNNKKFTAGILAVAMLSGIFLTGFTYQQGIGDVYYETKSRIYDNTTYHEQLAGHSANGIVRAYFVNADTQDTDLKPYVFEGEVTGTYTMNTMISTLENQGYKVVAGINGDIYDMATGTPKGLSIHDGKIKTSGYAPEYVISFDEDGAATLEKAALRYTLQGTINVPTVIITEPTQPAD
;
A
#
# COMPACT_ATOMS: atom_id res chain seq x y z
N MET A 1 17.99 47.92 -39.16
CA MET A 1 17.63 47.94 -37.72
C MET A 1 18.86 47.52 -36.93
N VAL A 2 19.58 48.48 -36.34
CA VAL A 2 20.86 48.23 -35.65
C VAL A 2 20.54 47.80 -34.22
N PHE A 3 20.83 46.54 -33.87
CA PHE A 3 20.77 46.09 -32.48
C PHE A 3 21.87 46.81 -31.70
N MET A 4 21.46 47.75 -30.85
CA MET A 4 22.36 48.51 -30.00
C MET A 4 22.91 47.57 -28.93
N ASN A 5 24.20 47.20 -29.03
CA ASN A 5 24.87 46.25 -28.15
C ASN A 5 25.19 46.91 -26.79
N ASN A 6 24.15 47.30 -26.05
CA ASN A 6 24.29 47.95 -24.76
C ASN A 6 24.48 46.88 -23.68
N LYS A 7 25.74 46.50 -23.44
CA LYS A 7 26.14 45.45 -22.49
C LYS A 7 25.48 45.58 -21.11
N LYS A 8 25.15 46.79 -20.67
CA LYS A 8 24.43 47.05 -19.42
C LYS A 8 22.96 46.62 -19.47
N PHE A 9 22.30 46.82 -20.61
CA PHE A 9 20.93 46.36 -20.86
C PHE A 9 20.88 44.83 -20.98
N THR A 10 21.83 44.23 -21.70
CA THR A 10 21.96 42.77 -21.81
C THR A 10 22.24 42.12 -20.44
N ALA A 11 23.10 42.73 -19.62
CA ALA A 11 23.36 42.27 -18.25
C ALA A 11 22.13 42.40 -17.35
N GLY A 12 21.34 43.47 -17.50
CA GLY A 12 20.07 43.64 -16.79
C GLY A 12 19.06 42.54 -17.14
N ILE A 13 18.90 42.22 -18.43
CA ILE A 13 18.02 41.13 -18.87
C ILE A 13 18.50 39.77 -18.35
N LEU A 14 19.80 39.49 -18.40
CA LEU A 14 20.38 38.25 -17.86
C LEU A 14 20.16 38.13 -16.35
N ALA A 15 20.34 39.21 -15.59
CA ALA A 15 20.09 39.21 -14.15
C ALA A 15 18.62 38.95 -13.82
N VAL A 16 17.69 39.57 -14.55
CA VAL A 16 16.25 39.34 -14.39
C VAL A 16 15.87 37.91 -14.78
N ALA A 17 16.42 37.37 -15.88
CA ALA A 17 16.18 35.98 -16.29
C ALA A 17 16.70 34.97 -15.26
N MET A 18 17.92 35.19 -14.73
CA MET A 18 18.48 34.35 -13.67
C MET A 18 17.65 34.43 -12.39
N LEU A 19 17.27 35.64 -11.93
CA LEU A 19 16.41 35.83 -10.76
C LEU A 19 15.03 35.20 -10.94
N SER A 20 14.43 35.29 -12.12
CA SER A 20 13.15 34.65 -12.42
C SER A 20 13.23 33.12 -12.36
N GLY A 21 14.39 32.52 -12.69
CA GLY A 21 14.63 31.09 -12.53
C GLY A 21 14.66 30.63 -11.08
N ILE A 22 15.04 31.50 -10.13
CA ILE A 22 15.09 31.18 -8.69
C ILE A 22 13.68 31.14 -8.09
N PHE A 23 12.75 31.96 -8.59
CA PHE A 23 11.34 31.91 -8.18
C PHE A 23 10.53 30.81 -8.90
N LEU A 24 11.09 30.19 -9.94
CA LEU A 24 10.50 29.06 -10.67
C LEU A 24 11.01 27.69 -10.18
N THR A 25 11.87 27.62 -9.16
CA THR A 25 12.14 26.35 -8.51
C THR A 25 10.89 25.97 -7.74
N GLY A 26 10.11 25.03 -8.31
CA GLY A 26 8.83 24.54 -7.81
C GLY A 26 8.90 23.79 -6.49
N PHE A 27 9.58 24.36 -5.50
CA PHE A 27 9.66 23.86 -4.15
C PHE A 27 8.30 24.08 -3.48
N THR A 28 7.48 23.03 -3.52
CA THR A 28 6.19 23.02 -2.85
C THR A 28 6.34 22.29 -1.52
N TYR A 29 5.92 22.94 -0.44
CA TYR A 29 5.73 22.25 0.82
C TYR A 29 4.60 21.23 0.66
N GLN A 30 4.84 19.99 1.07
CA GLN A 30 3.83 18.94 1.14
C GLN A 30 3.78 18.37 2.57
N GLN A 31 2.57 18.27 3.11
CA GLN A 31 2.38 17.72 4.44
C GLN A 31 2.91 16.28 4.51
N GLY A 32 3.64 15.95 5.57
CA GLY A 32 4.26 14.65 5.78
C GLY A 32 5.69 14.54 5.27
N ILE A 33 5.98 14.97 4.03
CA ILE A 33 7.32 14.84 3.43
C ILE A 33 8.19 16.11 3.57
N GLY A 34 7.58 17.30 3.70
CA GLY A 34 8.28 18.58 3.84
C GLY A 34 8.43 19.34 2.52
N ASP A 35 9.52 20.08 2.38
CA ASP A 35 9.79 20.90 1.20
C ASP A 35 10.30 20.02 0.05
N VAL A 36 9.47 19.82 -0.98
CA VAL A 36 9.82 18.97 -2.13
C VAL A 36 10.78 19.73 -3.03
N TYR A 37 12.01 19.24 -3.17
CA TYR A 37 13.03 19.83 -4.03
C TYR A 37 12.90 19.44 -5.49
N TYR A 38 12.46 18.20 -5.71
CA TYR A 38 12.43 17.60 -7.02
C TYR A 38 11.33 16.55 -7.06
N GLU A 39 10.59 16.51 -8.16
CA GLU A 39 9.59 15.49 -8.45
C GLU A 39 9.72 15.05 -9.91
N THR A 40 9.78 13.75 -10.15
CA THR A 40 9.55 13.15 -11.47
C THR A 40 8.16 12.55 -11.53
N LYS A 41 7.60 12.52 -12.73
CA LYS A 41 6.32 11.90 -13.02
C LYS A 41 6.41 11.15 -14.34
N SER A 42 6.04 9.86 -14.32
CA SER A 42 6.00 8.99 -15.49
C SER A 42 4.64 8.31 -15.60
N ARG A 43 4.00 8.34 -16.77
CA ARG A 43 2.82 7.50 -17.02
C ARG A 43 3.26 6.05 -17.18
N ILE A 44 2.70 5.16 -16.38
CA ILE A 44 3.03 3.72 -16.41
C ILE A 44 1.88 2.86 -16.96
N TYR A 45 0.66 3.38 -16.91
CA TYR A 45 -0.54 2.77 -17.51
C TYR A 45 -1.61 3.84 -17.72
N ASP A 46 -2.73 3.47 -18.34
CA ASP A 46 -3.88 4.36 -18.40
C ASP A 46 -4.38 4.70 -16.99
N ASN A 47 -4.69 5.97 -16.76
CA ASN A 47 -5.07 6.52 -15.45
C ASN A 47 -4.08 6.25 -14.30
N THR A 48 -2.82 5.93 -14.63
CA THR A 48 -1.80 5.60 -13.63
C THR A 48 -0.47 6.30 -13.88
N THR A 49 0.05 6.99 -12.87
CA THR A 49 1.36 7.64 -12.89
C THR A 49 2.23 7.26 -11.71
N TYR A 50 3.51 7.02 -11.98
CA TYR A 50 4.55 6.80 -10.98
C TYR A 50 5.30 8.11 -10.72
N HIS A 51 5.61 8.36 -9.45
CA HIS A 51 6.26 9.56 -8.99
C HIS A 51 7.47 9.24 -8.12
N GLU A 52 8.54 10.01 -8.28
CA GLU A 52 9.69 10.02 -7.37
C GLU A 52 9.90 11.44 -6.84
N GLN A 53 9.98 11.59 -5.53
CA GLN A 53 10.24 12.87 -4.89
C GLN A 53 11.51 12.84 -4.06
N LEU A 54 12.22 13.96 -4.08
CA LEU A 54 13.30 14.29 -3.14
C LEU A 54 12.90 15.54 -2.37
N ALA A 55 12.84 15.45 -1.05
CA ALA A 55 12.37 16.52 -0.19
C ALA A 55 13.28 16.72 1.03
N GLY A 56 13.14 17.88 1.68
CA GLY A 56 13.73 18.16 2.99
C GLY A 56 12.66 18.26 4.07
N HIS A 57 12.82 17.47 5.11
CA HIS A 57 11.98 17.52 6.30
C HIS A 57 12.81 18.00 7.50
N SER A 58 12.31 18.98 8.25
CA SER A 58 13.04 19.62 9.36
C SER A 58 13.51 18.62 10.43
N ALA A 59 12.72 17.59 10.73
CA ALA A 59 13.06 16.56 11.71
C ALA A 59 13.79 15.33 11.12
N ASN A 60 13.59 15.03 9.83
CA ASN A 60 14.03 13.75 9.24
C ASN A 60 15.16 13.92 8.21
N GLY A 61 15.57 15.16 7.93
CA GLY A 61 16.59 15.46 6.93
C GLY A 61 16.08 15.24 5.51
N ILE A 62 16.91 14.64 4.66
CA ILE A 62 16.55 14.35 3.26
C ILE A 62 15.64 13.13 3.21
N VAL A 63 14.48 13.29 2.58
CA VAL A 63 13.48 12.24 2.39
C VAL A 63 13.33 11.93 0.90
N ARG A 64 13.22 10.64 0.57
CA ARG A 64 12.88 10.17 -0.77
C ARG A 64 11.56 9.42 -0.71
N ALA A 65 10.62 9.78 -1.56
CA ALA A 65 9.33 9.11 -1.65
C ALA A 65 9.10 8.57 -3.06
N TYR A 66 8.45 7.41 -3.11
CA TYR A 66 8.06 6.71 -4.32
C TYR A 66 6.59 6.35 -4.18
N PHE A 67 5.75 6.76 -5.13
CA PHE A 67 4.32 6.47 -5.06
C PHE A 67 3.71 6.34 -6.44
N VAL A 68 2.57 5.66 -6.49
CA VAL A 68 1.75 5.50 -7.68
C VAL A 68 0.42 6.16 -7.42
N ASN A 69 0.02 7.05 -8.32
CA ASN A 69 -1.33 7.56 -8.38
C ASN A 69 -2.07 6.76 -9.44
N ALA A 70 -3.09 6.00 -9.02
CA ALA A 70 -3.95 5.22 -9.88
C ALA A 70 -5.41 5.60 -9.60
N ASP A 71 -6.14 5.98 -10.64
CA ASP A 71 -7.59 6.13 -10.56
C ASP A 71 -8.25 4.83 -11.01
N THR A 72 -8.92 4.15 -10.09
CA THR A 72 -9.57 2.86 -10.33
C THR A 72 -11.01 3.01 -10.81
N GLN A 73 -11.66 4.15 -10.58
CA GLN A 73 -13.09 4.35 -10.84
C GLN A 73 -13.38 4.42 -12.34
N ASP A 74 -14.35 3.63 -12.80
CA ASP A 74 -14.73 3.55 -14.22
C ASP A 74 -13.54 3.17 -15.16
N THR A 75 -12.57 2.40 -14.66
CA THR A 75 -11.39 1.95 -15.43
C THR A 75 -11.28 0.42 -15.50
N ASP A 76 -10.29 -0.07 -16.26
CA ASP A 76 -9.88 -1.48 -16.26
C ASP A 76 -8.88 -1.83 -15.14
N LEU A 77 -8.47 -0.86 -14.32
CA LEU A 77 -7.61 -1.08 -13.16
C LEU A 77 -8.44 -1.64 -12.00
N LYS A 78 -7.89 -2.67 -11.35
CA LYS A 78 -8.54 -3.28 -10.19
C LYS A 78 -7.56 -3.41 -9.04
N PRO A 79 -7.92 -2.96 -7.82
CA PRO A 79 -7.13 -3.28 -6.64
C PRO A 79 -7.15 -4.79 -6.40
N TYR A 80 -6.02 -5.34 -5.94
CA TYR A 80 -5.89 -6.77 -5.71
C TYR A 80 -5.09 -7.03 -4.43
N VAL A 81 -5.68 -7.76 -3.48
CA VAL A 81 -4.98 -8.25 -2.28
C VAL A 81 -4.49 -9.65 -2.56
N PHE A 82 -3.18 -9.91 -2.44
CA PHE A 82 -2.61 -11.22 -2.76
C PHE A 82 -3.17 -12.33 -1.84
N GLU A 83 -3.73 -13.38 -2.43
CA GLU A 83 -4.46 -14.42 -1.69
C GLU A 83 -3.53 -15.31 -0.86
N GLY A 84 -2.39 -15.73 -1.44
CA GLY A 84 -1.29 -16.50 -0.82
C GLY A 84 -1.67 -17.69 0.07
N GLU A 85 -0.66 -18.36 0.63
CA GLU A 85 -0.86 -19.16 1.84
C GLU A 85 -0.83 -18.24 3.07
N VAL A 86 -1.62 -18.55 4.11
CA VAL A 86 -1.70 -17.72 5.32
C VAL A 86 -0.34 -17.58 6.01
N THR A 87 0.50 -18.60 5.99
CA THR A 87 1.88 -18.56 6.55
C THR A 87 2.95 -18.41 5.47
N GLY A 88 2.55 -18.10 4.23
CA GLY A 88 3.45 -17.96 3.11
C GLY A 88 4.14 -16.60 3.10
N THR A 89 5.46 -16.60 2.91
CA THR A 89 6.22 -15.36 2.68
C THR A 89 6.68 -15.33 1.22
N TYR A 90 6.24 -14.31 0.50
CA TYR A 90 6.49 -14.18 -0.93
C TYR A 90 7.20 -12.86 -1.21
N THR A 91 8.16 -12.90 -2.13
CA THR A 91 8.71 -11.65 -2.67
C THR A 91 7.67 -10.98 -3.57
N MET A 92 7.76 -9.66 -3.74
CA MET A 92 6.89 -8.94 -4.68
C MET A 92 6.96 -9.55 -6.09
N ASN A 93 8.15 -9.95 -6.55
CA ASN A 93 8.33 -10.60 -7.84
C ASN A 93 7.57 -11.94 -7.94
N THR A 94 7.56 -12.74 -6.87
CA THR A 94 6.78 -13.99 -6.80
C THR A 94 5.28 -13.71 -6.86
N MET A 95 4.79 -12.69 -6.16
CA MET A 95 3.39 -12.31 -6.21
C MET A 95 2.98 -11.86 -7.62
N ILE A 96 3.78 -10.96 -8.24
CA ILE A 96 3.55 -10.46 -9.60
C ILE A 96 3.52 -11.60 -10.61
N SER A 97 4.56 -12.43 -10.66
CA SER A 97 4.64 -13.55 -11.60
C SER A 97 3.51 -14.56 -11.42
N THR A 98 3.05 -14.78 -10.18
CA THR A 98 1.89 -15.64 -9.92
C THR A 98 0.62 -15.07 -10.56
N LEU A 99 0.36 -13.77 -10.41
CA LEU A 99 -0.80 -13.11 -11.02
C LEU A 99 -0.69 -13.04 -12.54
N GLU A 100 0.49 -12.76 -13.08
CA GLU A 100 0.71 -12.73 -14.52
C GLU A 100 0.48 -14.10 -15.18
N ASN A 101 0.90 -15.18 -14.51
CA ASN A 101 0.62 -16.55 -14.97
C ASN A 101 -0.87 -16.91 -14.92
N GLN A 102 -1.68 -16.20 -14.13
CA GLN A 102 -3.14 -16.34 -14.09
C GLN A 102 -3.84 -15.46 -15.13
N GLY A 103 -3.09 -14.72 -15.95
CA GLY A 103 -3.61 -13.87 -17.01
C GLY A 103 -3.85 -12.41 -16.60
N TYR A 104 -3.50 -12.02 -15.38
CA TYR A 104 -3.52 -10.61 -14.98
C TYR A 104 -2.35 -9.85 -15.59
N LYS A 105 -2.48 -8.53 -15.68
CA LYS A 105 -1.36 -7.62 -15.94
C LYS A 105 -1.17 -6.72 -14.74
N VAL A 106 -0.06 -6.90 -14.02
CA VAL A 106 0.21 -6.10 -12.83
C VAL A 106 0.82 -4.76 -13.24
N VAL A 107 0.17 -3.65 -12.86
CA VAL A 107 0.62 -2.29 -13.18
C VAL A 107 1.58 -1.76 -12.11
N ALA A 108 1.23 -1.98 -10.84
CA ALA A 108 2.02 -1.58 -9.67
C ALA A 108 1.72 -2.52 -8.50
N GLY A 109 2.65 -2.60 -7.55
CA GLY A 109 2.48 -3.39 -6.33
C GLY A 109 3.22 -2.75 -5.16
N ILE A 110 2.62 -2.81 -3.98
CA ILE A 110 3.21 -2.39 -2.70
C ILE A 110 3.10 -3.53 -1.69
N ASN A 111 3.99 -3.57 -0.71
CA ASN A 111 3.83 -4.52 0.39
C ASN A 111 2.55 -4.21 1.17
N GLY A 112 1.94 -5.26 1.71
CA GLY A 112 0.78 -5.15 2.59
C GLY A 112 1.16 -4.90 4.05
N ASP A 113 0.30 -5.38 4.94
CA ASP A 113 0.42 -5.25 6.39
C ASP A 113 1.60 -6.04 6.99
N ILE A 114 1.86 -5.80 8.26
CA ILE A 114 2.90 -6.46 9.04
C ILE A 114 2.60 -7.96 9.22
N TYR A 115 3.67 -8.75 9.24
CA TYR A 115 3.62 -10.18 9.46
C TYR A 115 4.77 -10.63 10.35
N ASP A 116 4.61 -11.82 10.92
CA ASP A 116 5.65 -12.47 11.72
C ASP A 116 6.73 -13.05 10.80
N MET A 117 7.94 -12.49 10.80
CA MET A 117 9.00 -12.98 9.90
C MET A 117 9.45 -14.42 10.19
N ALA A 118 9.24 -14.94 11.41
CA ALA A 118 9.65 -16.31 11.76
C ALA A 118 8.63 -17.36 11.27
N THR A 119 7.35 -16.99 11.18
CA THR A 119 6.26 -17.92 10.82
C THR A 119 5.51 -17.57 9.55
N GLY A 120 5.75 -16.39 8.98
CA GLY A 120 4.99 -15.83 7.86
C GLY A 120 3.59 -15.34 8.20
N THR A 121 3.13 -15.51 9.45
CA THR A 121 1.73 -15.24 9.84
C THR A 121 1.41 -13.73 9.81
N PRO A 122 0.45 -13.27 8.99
CA PRO A 122 0.03 -11.87 8.97
C PRO A 122 -0.68 -11.49 10.27
N LYS A 123 -0.40 -10.28 10.78
CA LYS A 123 -0.94 -9.80 12.07
C LYS A 123 -2.21 -8.96 11.92
N GLY A 124 -2.51 -8.45 10.73
CA GLY A 124 -3.74 -7.72 10.44
C GLY A 124 -4.88 -8.57 9.95
N LEU A 125 -6.03 -7.94 9.75
CA LEU A 125 -7.16 -8.52 9.05
C LEU A 125 -6.91 -8.49 7.53
N SER A 126 -7.00 -9.64 6.89
CA SER A 126 -6.98 -9.77 5.43
C SER A 126 -8.19 -10.56 4.97
N ILE A 127 -8.89 -10.00 3.98
CA ILE A 127 -10.04 -10.59 3.32
C ILE A 127 -9.75 -10.57 1.82
N HIS A 128 -9.98 -11.69 1.14
CA HIS A 128 -9.87 -11.81 -0.31
C HIS A 128 -11.10 -12.55 -0.84
N ASP A 129 -11.79 -11.97 -1.82
CA ASP A 129 -13.04 -12.52 -2.40
C ASP A 129 -14.05 -12.95 -1.34
N GLY A 130 -14.27 -12.09 -0.33
CA GLY A 130 -15.18 -12.36 0.79
C GLY A 130 -14.71 -13.42 1.79
N LYS A 131 -13.55 -14.05 1.58
CA LYS A 131 -12.97 -15.04 2.48
C LYS A 131 -12.01 -14.36 3.45
N ILE A 132 -12.25 -14.53 4.75
CA ILE A 132 -11.30 -14.11 5.78
C ILE A 132 -10.07 -15.01 5.69
N LYS A 133 -8.91 -14.43 5.37
CA LYS A 133 -7.62 -15.10 5.31
C LYS A 133 -6.91 -15.10 6.65
N THR A 134 -6.97 -13.97 7.34
CA THR A 134 -6.54 -13.82 8.72
C THR A 134 -7.46 -12.83 9.40
N SER A 135 -7.83 -13.09 10.65
CA SER A 135 -8.61 -12.17 11.48
C SER A 135 -7.74 -11.06 12.08
N GLY A 136 -6.42 -11.21 12.02
CA GLY A 136 -5.46 -10.38 12.73
C GLY A 136 -5.56 -10.46 14.25
N TYR A 137 -4.67 -9.72 14.91
CA TYR A 137 -4.72 -9.44 16.34
C TYR A 137 -5.34 -8.06 16.56
N ALA A 138 -6.62 -8.03 16.96
CA ALA A 138 -7.38 -6.80 17.23
C ALA A 138 -7.28 -5.74 16.12
N PRO A 139 -7.70 -6.06 14.87
CA PRO A 139 -7.69 -5.09 13.78
C PRO A 139 -8.57 -3.89 14.13
N GLU A 140 -8.06 -2.67 13.96
CA GLU A 140 -8.83 -1.45 14.20
C GLU A 140 -9.40 -0.90 12.90
N TYR A 141 -8.55 -0.67 11.89
CA TYR A 141 -8.96 -0.19 10.58
C TYR A 141 -8.44 -1.08 9.45
N VAL A 142 -9.20 -1.14 8.37
CA VAL A 142 -8.81 -1.83 7.13
C VAL A 142 -9.05 -0.92 5.93
N ILE A 143 -8.26 -1.11 4.88
CA ILE A 143 -8.58 -0.58 3.56
C ILE A 143 -9.44 -1.65 2.87
N SER A 144 -10.67 -1.29 2.54
CA SER A 144 -11.56 -2.12 1.74
C SER A 144 -11.69 -1.58 0.33
N PHE A 145 -11.91 -2.48 -0.61
CA PHE A 145 -12.24 -2.17 -2.00
C PHE A 145 -13.61 -2.76 -2.32
N ASP A 146 -14.50 -1.97 -2.89
CA ASP A 146 -15.78 -2.47 -3.40
C ASP A 146 -15.64 -3.09 -4.80
N GLU A 147 -16.77 -3.52 -5.39
CA GLU A 147 -16.81 -4.15 -6.71
C GLU A 147 -16.39 -3.23 -7.85
N ASP A 148 -16.52 -1.91 -7.65
CA ASP A 148 -16.12 -0.86 -8.58
C ASP A 148 -14.66 -0.40 -8.35
N GLY A 149 -13.99 -0.99 -7.36
CA GLY A 149 -12.59 -0.71 -7.03
C GLY A 149 -12.40 0.57 -6.20
N ALA A 150 -13.45 1.13 -5.61
CA ALA A 150 -13.35 2.30 -4.74
C ALA A 150 -12.74 1.89 -3.40
N ALA A 151 -11.77 2.66 -2.91
CA ALA A 151 -11.10 2.40 -1.65
C ALA A 151 -11.77 3.16 -0.49
N THR A 152 -12.07 2.46 0.62
CA THR A 152 -12.55 3.09 1.86
C THR A 152 -11.70 2.64 3.06
N LEU A 153 -11.57 3.53 4.05
CA LEU A 153 -10.95 3.21 5.35
C LEU A 153 -12.07 2.87 6.34
N GLU A 154 -12.19 1.60 6.68
CA GLU A 154 -13.30 1.10 7.48
C GLU A 154 -12.82 0.60 8.84
N LYS A 155 -13.63 0.81 9.88
CA LYS A 155 -13.37 0.22 11.19
C LYS A 155 -13.71 -1.27 11.17
N ALA A 156 -12.76 -2.12 11.49
CA ALA A 156 -12.97 -3.55 11.55
C ALA A 156 -13.61 -3.97 12.89
N ALA A 157 -14.70 -4.74 12.83
CA ALA A 157 -15.37 -5.29 13.99
C ALA A 157 -15.79 -6.75 13.73
N LEU A 158 -14.81 -7.66 13.72
CA LEU A 158 -15.06 -9.08 13.50
C LEU A 158 -15.57 -9.78 14.76
N ARG A 159 -16.64 -10.57 14.61
CA ARG A 159 -17.16 -11.47 15.64
C ARG A 159 -17.43 -12.84 15.06
N TYR A 160 -16.81 -13.86 15.64
CA TYR A 160 -17.10 -15.26 15.34
C TYR A 160 -18.12 -15.79 16.34
N THR A 161 -19.15 -16.47 15.84
CA THR A 161 -20.11 -17.20 16.68
C THR A 161 -20.15 -18.63 16.18
N LEU A 162 -19.99 -19.59 17.09
CA LEU A 162 -20.16 -21.00 16.80
C LEU A 162 -21.54 -21.43 17.29
N GLN A 163 -22.36 -21.99 16.40
CA GLN A 163 -23.59 -22.66 16.77
C GLN A 163 -23.40 -24.16 16.56
N GLY A 164 -23.41 -24.94 17.65
CA GLY A 164 -23.24 -26.38 17.58
C GLY A 164 -23.26 -27.04 18.96
N THR A 165 -23.23 -28.38 18.96
CA THR A 165 -23.14 -29.19 20.17
C THR A 165 -21.68 -29.53 20.44
N ILE A 166 -21.16 -29.15 21.61
CA ILE A 166 -19.87 -29.64 22.09
C ILE A 166 -20.10 -31.02 22.69
N ASN A 167 -19.80 -32.08 21.93
CA ASN A 167 -19.79 -33.44 22.48
C ASN A 167 -18.57 -33.58 23.40
N VAL A 168 -18.77 -33.42 24.71
CA VAL A 168 -17.75 -33.78 25.71
C VAL A 168 -17.70 -35.31 25.78
N PRO A 169 -16.56 -35.96 25.50
CA PRO A 169 -16.45 -37.41 25.64
C PRO A 169 -16.76 -37.80 27.08
N THR A 170 -17.81 -38.59 27.28
CA THR A 170 -18.11 -39.15 28.60
C THR A 170 -17.13 -40.28 28.86
N VAL A 171 -16.19 -40.09 29.79
CA VAL A 171 -15.34 -41.18 30.26
C VAL A 171 -16.22 -42.11 31.09
N ILE A 172 -16.54 -43.29 30.57
CA ILE A 172 -17.20 -44.34 31.35
C ILE A 172 -16.15 -44.89 32.31
N ILE A 173 -16.25 -44.50 33.59
CA ILE A 173 -15.51 -45.17 34.65
C ILE A 173 -16.30 -46.45 34.96
N THR A 174 -15.88 -47.58 34.39
CA THR A 174 -16.34 -48.89 34.87
C THR A 174 -15.78 -49.11 36.27
N GLU A 175 -16.65 -49.11 37.28
CA GLU A 175 -16.27 -49.57 38.62
C GLU A 175 -15.80 -51.03 38.56
N PRO A 176 -14.72 -51.39 39.27
CA PRO A 176 -14.25 -52.77 39.29
C PRO A 176 -15.33 -53.67 39.90
N THR A 177 -15.62 -54.79 39.23
CA THR A 177 -16.54 -55.82 39.71
C THR A 177 -16.14 -56.28 41.11
N GLN A 178 -17.01 -56.02 42.09
CA GLN A 178 -16.87 -56.53 43.44
C GLN A 178 -16.95 -58.07 43.41
N PRO A 179 -16.00 -58.80 44.03
CA PRO A 179 -16.07 -60.25 44.10
C PRO A 179 -17.34 -60.70 44.82
N ALA A 180 -17.98 -61.75 44.31
CA ALA A 180 -19.09 -62.40 45.01
C ALA A 180 -18.56 -63.17 46.23
N ASP A 181 -19.22 -62.99 47.37
CA ASP A 181 -18.95 -63.69 48.64
C ASP A 181 -19.17 -65.21 48.54
#